data_AF-A0A942HE41-F1
#
_entry.id   AF-A0A942HE41-F1
#
_cell.length_a   1.000
_cell.length_b   1.000
_cell.length_c   1.000
_cell.angle_alpha   90.00
_cell.angle_beta   90.00
_cell.angle_gamma   90.00
#
_symmetry.space_group_name_H-M   'P 1'
#
loop_
_entity.id
_entity.type
_entity.pdbx_description
1 polymer ?
#
loop_
_entity_poly.entity_id
_entity_poly.type
_entity_poly.pdbx_seq_one_letter_code
_entity_poly.pdbx_strand_id
1 'polypeptide(L)'
;MRKRLAGLAVAALALVVSPAAQAGQAARNAAAQKLPPLTYVCPMPGDEDVMEDKPGSCPKCKMTLVPVRLDAKYWCPVHQALEVHDGPGKCRRDGRELIPVTLSVSWTCADDAEKKLLEPGKCADGSARKIGYELRAHGDHNPRHGGQFFMASDAWHHIEGTYPENGLVRVFFYDNFTKPLPLRGKGITGTLAIRDAQDKEIATAPLVIGKNSSTMEAKVPAAAAALPLRATVKMKFGASAAAQPFDFQFNELTKDTTAGVAIGPTSTPRPTAAPVAPKPAPATTAAAPAPAASTPAAPAAQPSQAAQSNQAAPQYQPPAGPADLGSGEIAPMPPALAAVLNEEVLPKDVAGLLKELTNRSGEIDRLMREGSIGEVWLPAMGTKTVALVLEEHAGSLPAARRAQATLAAKRVVAAAWELDGYGDLGNRAKVAEAHEKIAAAVADLKAAYEGAQ
;
A
#
# COMPACT_ATOMS: atom_id res chain seq x y z
N MET A 1 -39.83 -45.20 -69.80
CA MET A 1 -40.96 -44.65 -69.01
C MET A 1 -40.40 -43.99 -67.76
N ARG A 2 -40.82 -42.75 -67.48
CA ARG A 2 -40.20 -41.79 -66.55
C ARG A 2 -40.43 -42.15 -65.07
N LYS A 3 -39.36 -42.23 -64.28
CA LYS A 3 -39.40 -42.34 -62.80
C LYS A 3 -39.85 -40.99 -62.21
N ARG A 4 -40.88 -41.00 -61.35
CA ARG A 4 -41.31 -39.83 -60.56
C ARG A 4 -40.76 -39.93 -59.14
N LEU A 5 -40.30 -38.79 -58.63
CA LEU A 5 -39.63 -38.58 -57.35
C LEU A 5 -40.52 -38.95 -56.16
N ALA A 6 -39.93 -39.61 -55.16
CA ALA A 6 -40.44 -39.63 -53.78
C ALA A 6 -39.59 -38.65 -52.95
N GLY A 7 -40.23 -37.59 -52.44
CA GLY A 7 -39.63 -36.70 -51.45
C GLY A 7 -39.81 -37.25 -50.05
N LEU A 8 -38.73 -37.50 -49.31
CA LEU A 8 -38.74 -37.61 -47.86
C LEU A 8 -38.22 -36.28 -47.28
N ALA A 9 -39.11 -35.55 -46.61
CA ALA A 9 -38.74 -34.40 -45.81
C ALA A 9 -38.09 -34.88 -44.50
N VAL A 10 -36.80 -34.59 -44.31
CA VAL A 10 -36.14 -34.67 -43.00
C VAL A 10 -36.40 -33.35 -42.29
N ALA A 11 -37.32 -33.35 -41.34
CA ALA A 11 -37.54 -32.20 -40.46
C ALA A 11 -36.37 -32.10 -39.47
N ALA A 12 -35.51 -31.10 -39.64
CA ALA A 12 -34.51 -30.72 -38.64
C ALA A 12 -35.23 -30.10 -37.43
N LEU A 13 -35.34 -30.86 -36.33
CA LEU A 13 -35.84 -30.37 -35.05
C LEU A 13 -34.77 -29.47 -34.43
N ALA A 14 -34.87 -28.15 -34.66
CA ALA A 14 -34.07 -27.18 -33.91
C ALA A 14 -34.56 -27.16 -32.45
N LEU A 15 -33.73 -27.66 -31.54
CA LEU A 15 -33.90 -27.49 -30.10
C LEU A 15 -33.84 -25.99 -29.77
N VAL A 16 -35.00 -25.34 -29.75
CA VAL A 16 -35.18 -23.99 -29.19
C VAL A 16 -35.00 -24.08 -27.68
N VAL A 17 -33.80 -23.73 -27.21
CA VAL A 17 -33.54 -23.51 -25.79
C VAL A 17 -34.18 -22.16 -25.43
N SER A 18 -35.27 -22.18 -24.67
CA SER A 18 -35.98 -20.98 -24.26
C SER A 18 -35.06 -20.04 -23.45
N PRO A 19 -35.05 -18.71 -23.71
CA PRO A 19 -34.23 -17.74 -22.98
C PRO A 19 -34.53 -17.70 -21.46
N ALA A 20 -35.70 -18.17 -21.04
CA ALA A 20 -36.05 -18.34 -19.63
C ALA A 20 -35.22 -19.42 -18.91
N ALA A 21 -34.75 -20.45 -19.63
CA ALA A 21 -33.90 -21.50 -19.07
C ALA A 21 -32.47 -21.00 -18.83
N GLN A 22 -31.92 -20.16 -19.71
CA GLN A 22 -30.64 -19.48 -19.49
C GLN A 22 -30.69 -18.52 -18.29
N ALA A 23 -31.79 -17.78 -18.11
CA ALA A 23 -31.96 -16.88 -16.97
C ALA A 23 -32.09 -17.64 -15.63
N GLY A 24 -32.76 -18.80 -15.63
CA GLY A 24 -32.85 -19.68 -14.47
C GLY A 24 -31.51 -20.33 -14.09
N GLN A 25 -30.67 -20.66 -15.07
CA GLN A 25 -29.32 -21.18 -14.84
C GLN A 25 -28.37 -20.09 -14.29
N ALA A 26 -28.46 -18.86 -14.81
CA ALA A 26 -27.68 -17.73 -14.33
C ALA A 26 -28.07 -17.32 -12.88
N ALA A 27 -29.37 -17.35 -12.55
CA ALA A 27 -29.85 -17.10 -11.20
C ALA A 27 -29.45 -18.21 -10.20
N ARG A 28 -29.38 -19.47 -10.66
CA ARG A 28 -28.89 -20.60 -9.84
C ARG A 28 -27.36 -20.55 -9.63
N ASN A 29 -26.60 -20.05 -10.61
CA ASN A 29 -25.16 -19.83 -10.46
C ASN A 29 -24.83 -18.65 -9.53
N ALA A 30 -25.67 -17.60 -9.50
CA ALA A 30 -25.54 -16.50 -8.54
C ALA A 30 -25.85 -16.92 -7.09
N ALA A 31 -26.67 -17.95 -6.90
CA ALA A 31 -27.06 -18.45 -5.57
C ALA A 31 -26.08 -19.46 -4.94
N ALA A 32 -25.04 -19.88 -5.65
CA ALA A 32 -24.10 -20.92 -5.18
C ALA A 32 -22.71 -20.40 -4.75
N GLN A 33 -22.42 -19.11 -4.88
CA GLN A 33 -21.25 -18.53 -4.23
C GLN A 33 -21.55 -18.36 -2.75
N LYS A 34 -20.94 -19.21 -1.91
CA LYS A 34 -20.93 -19.00 -0.46
C LYS A 34 -20.23 -17.67 -0.20
N LEU A 35 -21.01 -16.63 0.12
CA LEU A 35 -20.47 -15.30 0.39
C LEU A 35 -19.42 -15.37 1.51
N PRO A 36 -18.32 -14.61 1.40
CA PRO A 36 -17.30 -14.55 2.46
C PRO A 36 -17.93 -14.15 3.78
N PRO A 37 -17.51 -14.65 4.95
CA PRO A 37 -18.17 -14.34 6.22
C PRO A 37 -18.11 -12.83 6.53
N LEU A 38 -19.08 -12.36 7.32
CA LEU A 38 -19.02 -11.00 7.85
C LEU A 38 -17.96 -10.91 8.94
N THR A 39 -17.23 -9.81 8.95
CA THR A 39 -16.30 -9.39 10.00
C THR A 39 -16.66 -7.96 10.39
N TYR A 40 -16.58 -7.63 11.67
CA TYR A 40 -16.96 -6.32 12.20
C TYR A 40 -15.71 -5.52 12.50
N VAL A 41 -15.48 -4.46 11.74
CA VAL A 41 -14.26 -3.64 11.78
C VAL A 41 -14.52 -2.29 12.43
N CYS A 42 -13.52 -1.71 13.07
CA CYS A 42 -13.65 -0.34 13.55
C CYS A 42 -13.63 0.64 12.37
N PRO A 43 -14.60 1.58 12.28
CA PRO A 43 -14.56 2.64 11.28
C PRO A 43 -13.58 3.76 11.64
N MET A 44 -13.03 3.78 12.86
CA MET A 44 -12.11 4.84 13.30
C MET A 44 -10.72 4.65 12.68
N PRO A 45 -10.17 5.69 12.05
CA PRO A 45 -8.76 5.71 11.68
C PRO A 45 -7.83 5.54 12.88
N GLY A 46 -6.85 4.65 12.80
CA GLY A 46 -5.94 4.25 13.89
C GLY A 46 -6.38 3.02 14.71
N ASP A 47 -7.61 2.53 14.54
CA ASP A 47 -8.15 1.32 15.16
C ASP A 47 -8.54 0.24 14.13
N GLU A 48 -8.06 0.33 12.89
CA GLU A 48 -8.46 -0.52 11.76
C GLU A 48 -8.05 -1.99 11.93
N ASP A 49 -7.13 -2.27 12.85
CA ASP A 49 -6.73 -3.62 13.29
C ASP A 49 -7.80 -4.31 14.16
N VAL A 50 -8.80 -3.56 14.66
CA VAL A 50 -9.93 -4.11 15.39
C VAL A 50 -10.89 -4.79 14.43
N MET A 51 -10.93 -6.12 14.55
CA MET A 51 -11.86 -7.01 13.86
C MET A 51 -12.47 -7.98 14.84
N GLU A 52 -13.79 -8.04 14.85
CA GLU A 52 -14.58 -8.96 15.67
C GLU A 52 -15.42 -9.87 14.77
N ASP A 53 -15.73 -11.05 15.30
CA ASP A 53 -16.62 -12.03 14.67
C ASP A 53 -18.11 -11.66 14.81
N LYS A 54 -18.42 -10.67 15.64
CA LYS A 54 -19.77 -10.24 16.01
C LYS A 54 -19.92 -8.72 16.06
N PRO A 55 -21.16 -8.20 15.91
CA PRO A 55 -21.41 -6.78 16.10
C PRO A 55 -21.05 -6.33 17.51
N GLY A 56 -20.67 -5.07 17.65
CA GLY A 56 -20.36 -4.48 18.94
C GLY A 56 -19.74 -3.09 18.84
N SER A 57 -19.14 -2.65 19.94
CA SER A 57 -18.34 -1.43 19.99
C SER A 57 -16.86 -1.79 19.96
N CYS A 58 -16.07 -0.98 19.26
CA CYS A 58 -14.62 -1.07 19.24
C CYS A 58 -14.07 -1.04 20.67
N PRO A 59 -13.21 -2.00 21.09
CA PRO A 59 -12.67 -2.03 22.43
C PRO A 59 -11.72 -0.85 22.70
N LYS A 60 -11.14 -0.25 21.65
CA LYS A 60 -10.24 0.90 21.71
C LYS A 60 -11.01 2.23 21.80
N CYS A 61 -11.60 2.70 20.70
CA CYS A 61 -12.30 3.99 20.66
C CYS A 61 -13.79 3.99 21.02
N LYS A 62 -14.41 2.82 21.26
CA LYS A 62 -15.85 2.66 21.56
C LYS A 62 -16.83 2.99 20.43
N MET A 63 -16.36 3.38 19.24
CA MET A 63 -17.22 3.50 18.06
C MET A 63 -17.89 2.17 17.72
N THR A 64 -19.09 2.23 17.16
CA THR A 64 -19.79 1.03 16.67
C THR A 64 -19.00 0.40 15.53
N LEU A 65 -18.74 -0.91 15.63
CA LEU A 65 -18.09 -1.67 14.57
C LEU A 65 -19.00 -1.76 13.36
N VAL A 66 -18.42 -1.59 12.17
CA VAL A 66 -19.13 -1.69 10.90
C VAL A 66 -18.91 -3.07 10.27
N PRO A 67 -19.94 -3.73 9.76
CA PRO A 67 -19.80 -5.02 9.08
C PRO A 67 -19.12 -4.87 7.71
N VAL A 68 -18.19 -5.78 7.40
CA VAL A 68 -17.55 -5.93 6.09
C VAL A 68 -17.48 -7.42 5.69
N ARG A 69 -17.36 -7.72 4.40
CA ARG A 69 -17.11 -9.08 3.89
C ARG A 69 -15.63 -9.20 3.55
N LEU A 70 -14.88 -10.06 4.23
CA LEU A 70 -13.46 -10.28 3.92
C LEU A 70 -13.29 -11.58 3.13
N ASP A 71 -12.63 -11.50 1.98
CA ASP A 71 -12.38 -12.64 1.10
C ASP A 71 -10.89 -12.81 0.81
N ALA A 72 -10.44 -14.06 0.75
CA ALA A 72 -9.09 -14.40 0.34
C ALA A 72 -9.06 -14.52 -1.18
N LYS A 73 -8.32 -13.61 -1.84
CA LYS A 73 -8.18 -13.52 -3.29
C LYS A 73 -6.71 -13.56 -3.69
N TYR A 74 -6.47 -13.52 -4.99
CA TYR A 74 -5.15 -13.40 -5.58
C TYR A 74 -5.15 -12.23 -6.53
N TRP A 75 -4.09 -11.45 -6.57
CA TRP A 75 -4.01 -10.31 -7.48
C TRP A 75 -2.64 -10.15 -8.11
N CYS A 76 -2.56 -9.34 -9.16
CA CYS A 76 -1.28 -9.05 -9.81
C CYS A 76 -0.52 -7.98 -9.01
N PRO A 77 0.77 -8.20 -8.65
CA PRO A 77 1.54 -7.23 -7.87
C PRO A 77 1.60 -5.81 -8.46
N VAL A 78 1.44 -5.67 -9.78
CA VAL A 78 1.52 -4.37 -10.48
C VAL A 78 0.16 -3.79 -10.90
N HIS A 79 -0.90 -4.61 -10.95
CA HIS A 79 -2.25 -4.17 -11.33
C HIS A 79 -3.25 -4.21 -10.18
N GLN A 80 -2.86 -4.79 -9.03
CA GLN A 80 -3.57 -4.78 -7.76
C GLN A 80 -5.07 -5.10 -7.91
N ALA A 81 -5.95 -4.29 -7.31
CA ALA A 81 -7.40 -4.50 -7.29
C ALA A 81 -8.07 -4.47 -8.68
N LEU A 82 -7.34 -4.12 -9.75
CA LEU A 82 -7.84 -4.16 -11.13
C LEU A 82 -7.78 -5.56 -11.75
N GLU A 83 -6.98 -6.47 -11.18
CA GLU A 83 -6.85 -7.86 -11.64
C GLU A 83 -6.95 -8.80 -10.43
N VAL A 84 -8.17 -9.00 -9.93
CA VAL A 84 -8.49 -9.92 -8.83
C VAL A 84 -8.89 -11.29 -9.37
N HIS A 85 -8.38 -12.34 -8.73
CA HIS A 85 -8.53 -13.73 -9.11
C HIS A 85 -8.97 -14.56 -7.90
N ASP A 86 -9.76 -15.60 -8.15
CA ASP A 86 -10.26 -16.52 -7.10
C ASP A 86 -9.22 -17.58 -6.68
N GLY A 87 -8.09 -17.68 -7.37
CA GLY A 87 -7.08 -18.71 -7.12
C GLY A 87 -5.68 -18.29 -7.56
N PRO A 88 -4.64 -19.04 -7.12
CA PRO A 88 -3.26 -18.78 -7.49
C PRO A 88 -3.06 -18.99 -8.99
N GLY A 89 -2.00 -18.41 -9.56
CA GLY A 89 -1.68 -18.57 -10.97
C GLY A 89 -0.88 -17.42 -11.54
N LYS A 90 -1.03 -17.19 -12.84
CA LYS A 90 -0.42 -16.05 -13.54
C LYS A 90 -1.48 -14.99 -13.85
N CYS A 91 -1.10 -13.72 -13.73
CA CYS A 91 -1.94 -12.59 -14.13
C CYS A 91 -2.25 -12.69 -15.61
N ARG A 92 -3.53 -12.55 -15.96
CA ARG A 92 -4.01 -12.61 -17.35
C ARG A 92 -3.52 -11.43 -18.21
N ARG A 93 -3.10 -10.34 -17.56
CA ARG A 93 -2.70 -9.09 -18.21
C ARG A 93 -1.21 -9.07 -18.58
N ASP A 94 -0.34 -9.54 -17.69
CA ASP A 94 1.11 -9.43 -17.86
C ASP A 94 1.91 -10.72 -17.58
N GLY A 95 1.22 -11.81 -17.23
CA GLY A 95 1.84 -13.12 -17.01
C GLY A 95 2.64 -13.28 -15.72
N ARG A 96 2.69 -12.26 -14.85
CA ARG A 96 3.38 -12.37 -13.54
C ARG A 96 2.66 -13.32 -12.60
N GLU A 97 3.37 -13.90 -11.65
CA GLU A 97 2.74 -14.71 -10.62
C GLU A 97 1.83 -13.85 -9.73
N LEU A 98 0.62 -14.36 -9.51
CA LEU A 98 -0.36 -13.73 -8.63
C LEU A 98 0.04 -13.98 -7.18
N ILE A 99 -0.12 -12.96 -6.34
CA ILE A 99 0.10 -13.06 -4.90
C ILE A 99 -1.24 -13.12 -4.17
N PRO A 100 -1.36 -13.91 -3.08
CA PRO A 100 -2.57 -13.94 -2.26
C PRO A 100 -2.76 -12.61 -1.53
N VAL A 101 -4.01 -12.20 -1.34
CA VAL A 101 -4.42 -10.98 -0.62
C VAL A 101 -5.75 -11.15 0.09
N THR A 102 -5.99 -10.37 1.13
CA THR A 102 -7.31 -10.26 1.78
C THR A 102 -7.99 -8.97 1.35
N LEU A 103 -9.17 -9.08 0.75
CA LEU A 103 -9.92 -7.93 0.24
C LEU A 103 -11.26 -7.80 0.97
N SER A 104 -11.63 -6.56 1.28
CA SER A 104 -13.01 -6.22 1.59
C SER A 104 -13.82 -6.23 0.30
N VAL A 105 -14.86 -7.04 0.26
CA VAL A 105 -15.77 -7.18 -0.88
C VAL A 105 -17.03 -6.39 -0.59
N SER A 106 -17.40 -5.53 -1.53
CA SER A 106 -18.64 -4.79 -1.49
C SER A 106 -19.32 -4.79 -2.86
N TRP A 107 -20.56 -4.32 -2.89
CA TRP A 107 -21.33 -4.15 -4.10
C TRP A 107 -21.85 -2.73 -4.18
N THR A 108 -21.78 -2.11 -5.34
CA THR A 108 -22.23 -0.73 -5.56
C THR A 108 -23.17 -0.65 -6.76
N CYS A 109 -23.92 0.44 -6.82
CA CYS A 109 -24.73 0.79 -7.98
C CYS A 109 -24.12 1.97 -8.72
N ALA A 110 -24.38 2.08 -10.03
CA ALA A 110 -23.74 3.13 -10.84
C ALA A 110 -24.24 4.54 -10.49
N ASP A 111 -25.46 4.65 -9.96
CA ASP A 111 -26.08 5.89 -9.47
C ASP A 111 -25.57 6.31 -8.09
N ASP A 112 -24.96 5.39 -7.33
CA ASP A 112 -24.40 5.64 -6.00
C ASP A 112 -23.20 4.70 -5.76
N ALA A 113 -22.05 5.11 -6.31
CA ALA A 113 -20.81 4.36 -6.24
C ALA A 113 -20.19 4.36 -4.83
N GLU A 114 -20.57 5.30 -3.98
CA GLU A 114 -20.08 5.45 -2.60
C GLU A 114 -20.75 4.46 -1.65
N LYS A 115 -22.02 4.12 -1.91
CA LYS A 115 -22.78 3.20 -1.08
C LYS A 115 -22.33 1.76 -1.26
N LYS A 116 -21.39 1.34 -0.41
CA LYS A 116 -20.92 -0.04 -0.28
C LYS A 116 -22.00 -0.93 0.36
N LEU A 117 -22.56 -1.84 -0.43
CA LEU A 117 -23.53 -2.85 0.01
C LEU A 117 -22.79 -4.17 0.29
N LEU A 118 -23.30 -4.96 1.25
CA LEU A 118 -22.67 -6.21 1.70
C LEU A 118 -23.13 -7.46 0.95
N GLU A 119 -24.09 -7.29 0.05
CA GLU A 119 -24.75 -8.38 -0.67
C GLU A 119 -24.79 -8.09 -2.17
N PRO A 120 -24.58 -9.11 -3.03
CA PRO A 120 -24.89 -9.01 -4.44
C PRO A 120 -26.39 -8.76 -4.63
N GLY A 121 -26.78 -8.26 -5.80
CA GLY A 121 -28.19 -8.00 -6.08
C GLY A 121 -28.40 -7.08 -7.27
N LYS A 122 -29.60 -6.51 -7.34
CA LYS A 122 -29.98 -5.52 -8.35
C LYS A 122 -29.98 -4.11 -7.77
N CYS A 123 -29.68 -3.14 -8.63
CA CYS A 123 -29.82 -1.72 -8.41
C CYS A 123 -31.26 -1.27 -8.69
N ALA A 124 -31.60 -0.02 -8.35
CA ALA A 124 -32.96 0.51 -8.51
C ALA A 124 -33.40 0.55 -9.98
N ASP A 125 -32.45 0.76 -10.90
CA ASP A 125 -32.63 0.70 -12.36
C ASP A 125 -32.76 -0.73 -12.92
N GLY A 126 -32.71 -1.76 -12.06
CA GLY A 126 -32.78 -3.17 -12.42
C GLY A 126 -31.45 -3.78 -12.89
N SER A 127 -30.38 -2.99 -13.01
CA SER A 127 -29.04 -3.48 -13.35
C SER A 127 -28.45 -4.33 -12.21
N ALA A 128 -27.48 -5.18 -12.51
CA ALA A 128 -26.76 -5.93 -11.49
C ALA A 128 -25.79 -5.00 -10.76
N ARG A 129 -25.71 -5.12 -9.42
CA ARG A 129 -24.71 -4.41 -8.64
C ARG A 129 -23.31 -4.81 -9.09
N LYS A 130 -22.41 -3.84 -9.17
CA LYS A 130 -21.00 -4.07 -9.49
C LYS A 130 -20.27 -4.50 -8.24
N ILE A 131 -19.47 -5.56 -8.35
CA ILE A 131 -18.58 -5.96 -7.26
C ILE A 131 -17.40 -5.00 -7.18
N GLY A 132 -17.04 -4.60 -5.97
CA GLY A 132 -15.91 -3.76 -5.64
C GLY A 132 -15.00 -4.48 -4.65
N TYR A 133 -13.70 -4.21 -4.78
CA TYR A 133 -12.67 -4.72 -3.89
C TYR A 133 -11.91 -3.55 -3.28
N GLU A 134 -11.71 -3.61 -1.97
CA GLU A 134 -10.91 -2.66 -1.23
C GLU A 134 -9.87 -3.43 -0.42
N LEU A 135 -8.60 -3.04 -0.53
CA LEU A 135 -7.55 -3.66 0.25
C LEU A 135 -7.78 -3.38 1.74
N ARG A 136 -7.73 -4.43 2.57
CA ARG A 136 -7.83 -4.29 4.04
C ARG A 136 -6.64 -4.96 4.71
N ALA A 137 -6.02 -4.17 5.59
CA ALA A 137 -4.83 -4.44 6.41
C ALA A 137 -3.60 -5.00 5.66
N HIS A 138 -2.84 -4.04 5.11
CA HIS A 138 -1.43 -4.08 4.69
C HIS A 138 -0.76 -2.72 5.05
N GLY A 139 -1.13 -2.12 6.19
CA GLY A 139 -0.78 -0.73 6.50
C GLY A 139 -0.10 -0.50 7.85
N ASP A 140 -0.02 -1.54 8.68
CA ASP A 140 0.66 -1.43 9.97
C ASP A 140 2.01 -2.12 9.88
N HIS A 141 3.03 -1.32 9.56
CA HIS A 141 4.43 -1.77 9.54
C HIS A 141 5.19 -1.30 10.79
N ASN A 142 4.47 -0.98 11.88
CA ASN A 142 5.11 -0.52 13.11
C ASN A 142 5.59 -1.73 13.95
N PRO A 143 6.89 -1.78 14.31
CA PRO A 143 7.42 -2.77 15.23
C PRO A 143 6.65 -2.77 16.56
N ARG A 144 6.41 -3.96 17.12
CA ARG A 144 5.72 -4.17 18.41
C ARG A 144 6.68 -4.33 19.58
N HIS A 145 7.90 -4.77 19.32
CA HIS A 145 8.93 -5.09 20.29
C HIS A 145 10.20 -4.24 20.10
N GLY A 146 10.07 -3.09 19.44
CA GLY A 146 11.19 -2.16 19.19
C GLY A 146 12.23 -2.69 18.22
N GLY A 147 11.87 -3.67 17.39
CA GLY A 147 12.70 -4.25 16.35
C GLY A 147 12.55 -3.55 15.00
N GLN A 148 12.91 -4.28 13.95
CA GLN A 148 12.59 -3.92 12.56
C GLN A 148 11.52 -4.86 12.04
N PHE A 149 10.54 -4.33 11.32
CA PHE A 149 9.33 -5.03 10.92
C PHE A 149 9.26 -5.12 9.39
N PHE A 150 9.02 -6.33 8.88
CA PHE A 150 8.98 -6.60 7.45
C PHE A 150 7.80 -7.51 7.07
N MET A 151 7.34 -7.35 5.83
CA MET A 151 6.29 -8.13 5.20
C MET A 151 6.88 -9.26 4.35
N ALA A 152 6.29 -10.45 4.39
CA ALA A 152 6.58 -11.53 3.46
C ALA A 152 5.93 -11.27 2.09
N SER A 153 6.47 -11.88 1.03
CA SER A 153 5.97 -11.67 -0.34
C SER A 153 4.54 -12.18 -0.58
N ASP A 154 3.98 -12.95 0.35
CA ASP A 154 2.59 -13.38 0.33
C ASP A 154 1.62 -12.37 0.97
N ALA A 155 2.14 -11.24 1.46
CA ALA A 155 1.41 -10.16 2.14
C ALA A 155 0.58 -10.61 3.37
N TRP A 156 0.70 -11.87 3.77
CA TRP A 156 0.01 -12.43 4.92
C TRP A 156 0.96 -12.48 6.12
N HIS A 157 2.15 -13.03 5.93
CA HIS A 157 3.11 -13.17 7.02
C HIS A 157 3.87 -11.88 7.20
N HIS A 158 3.97 -11.43 8.45
CA HIS A 158 4.88 -10.35 8.84
C HIS A 158 5.85 -10.88 9.88
N ILE A 159 7.05 -10.32 9.89
CA ILE A 159 8.07 -10.65 10.87
C ILE A 159 8.66 -9.40 11.50
N GLU A 160 8.98 -9.49 12.78
CA GLU A 160 9.75 -8.48 13.48
C GLU A 160 11.04 -9.09 14.02
N GLY A 161 12.19 -8.62 13.55
CA GLY A 161 13.49 -9.00 14.06
C GLY A 161 13.92 -8.09 15.19
N THR A 162 14.37 -8.69 16.29
CA THR A 162 14.90 -8.01 17.48
C THR A 162 16.25 -8.60 17.87
N TYR A 163 17.07 -7.78 18.53
CA TYR A 163 18.33 -8.18 19.15
C TYR A 163 18.35 -7.72 20.62
N PRO A 164 17.56 -8.36 21.50
CA PRO A 164 17.29 -7.86 22.85
C PRO A 164 18.48 -7.97 23.80
N GLU A 165 19.37 -8.94 23.56
CA GLU A 165 20.57 -9.14 24.35
C GLU A 165 21.70 -9.69 23.47
N ASN A 166 22.94 -9.53 23.93
CA ASN A 166 24.10 -9.97 23.17
C ASN A 166 24.04 -11.50 22.93
N GLY A 167 24.14 -11.89 21.67
CA GLY A 167 24.12 -13.30 21.27
C GLY A 167 22.73 -13.88 21.04
N LEU A 168 21.64 -13.10 21.14
CA LEU A 168 20.27 -13.58 20.92
C LEU A 168 19.54 -12.75 19.87
N VAL A 169 19.31 -13.33 18.69
CA VAL A 169 18.35 -12.78 17.73
C VAL A 169 16.99 -13.45 17.96
N ARG A 170 15.94 -12.64 18.07
CA ARG A 170 14.56 -13.10 18.22
C ARG A 170 13.71 -12.53 17.09
N VAL A 171 12.94 -13.40 16.45
CA VAL A 171 12.01 -13.06 15.39
C VAL A 171 10.59 -13.33 15.86
N PHE A 172 9.75 -12.31 15.86
CA PHE A 172 8.31 -12.42 16.09
C PHE A 172 7.59 -12.59 14.76
N PHE A 173 6.45 -13.28 14.79
CA PHE A 173 5.66 -13.57 13.60
C PHE A 173 4.24 -13.08 13.79
N TYR A 174 3.68 -12.48 12.74
CA TYR A 174 2.32 -11.97 12.73
C TYR A 174 1.58 -12.34 11.44
N ASP A 175 0.25 -12.29 11.51
CA ASP A 175 -0.59 -12.21 10.32
C ASP A 175 -0.62 -10.77 9.76
N ASN A 176 -1.41 -10.56 8.71
CA ASN A 176 -1.55 -9.25 8.05
C ASN A 176 -2.28 -8.20 8.88
N PHE A 177 -2.74 -8.56 10.06
CA PHE A 177 -3.35 -7.66 11.04
C PHE A 177 -2.40 -7.39 12.21
N THR A 178 -1.13 -7.76 12.07
CA THR A 178 -0.11 -7.68 13.13
C THR A 178 -0.54 -8.44 14.40
N LYS A 179 -1.36 -9.48 14.27
CA LYS A 179 -1.71 -10.37 15.39
C LYS A 179 -0.69 -11.51 15.47
N PRO A 180 -0.21 -11.88 16.67
CA PRO A 180 0.79 -12.94 16.81
C PRO A 180 0.38 -14.25 16.12
N LEU A 181 1.27 -14.81 15.30
CA LEU A 181 1.02 -16.01 14.52
C LEU A 181 1.62 -17.25 15.20
N PRO A 182 0.81 -18.24 15.64
CA PRO A 182 1.33 -19.48 16.19
C PRO A 182 2.06 -20.32 15.13
N LEU A 183 3.26 -20.83 15.43
CA LEU A 183 4.14 -21.45 14.44
C LEU A 183 4.05 -22.98 14.34
N ARG A 184 3.62 -23.65 15.43
CA ARG A 184 3.59 -25.12 15.51
C ARG A 184 2.63 -25.71 14.47
N GLY A 185 3.08 -26.77 13.80
CA GLY A 185 2.28 -27.49 12.81
C GLY A 185 2.07 -26.75 11.47
N LYS A 186 2.65 -25.56 11.28
CA LYS A 186 2.51 -24.79 10.02
C LYS A 186 3.64 -25.02 9.00
N GLY A 187 4.63 -25.84 9.33
CA GLY A 187 5.79 -26.08 8.44
C GLY A 187 6.67 -24.85 8.20
N ILE A 188 6.56 -23.84 9.07
CA ILE A 188 7.37 -22.62 9.01
C ILE A 188 8.77 -22.96 9.54
N THR A 189 9.81 -22.65 8.78
CA THR A 189 11.21 -22.93 9.14
C THR A 189 12.09 -21.74 8.79
N GLY A 190 13.18 -21.56 9.54
CA GLY A 190 14.06 -20.42 9.37
C GLY A 190 15.52 -20.73 9.65
N THR A 191 16.42 -19.96 9.04
CA THR A 191 17.85 -19.93 9.36
C THR A 191 18.31 -18.49 9.49
N LEU A 192 19.24 -18.25 10.41
CA LEU A 192 19.89 -16.97 10.62
C LEU A 192 21.30 -17.03 10.03
N ALA A 193 21.66 -16.08 9.20
CA ALA A 193 23.01 -15.85 8.71
C ALA A 193 23.51 -14.49 9.20
N ILE A 194 24.63 -14.46 9.91
CA ILE A 194 25.30 -13.21 10.32
C ILE A 194 26.24 -12.77 9.22
N ARG A 195 26.26 -11.48 8.95
CA ARG A 195 27.08 -10.86 7.91
C ARG A 195 28.09 -9.87 8.46
N ASP A 196 29.22 -9.77 7.79
CA ASP A 196 30.20 -8.70 8.04
C ASP A 196 29.82 -7.38 7.34
N ALA A 197 30.72 -6.40 7.42
CA ALA A 197 30.52 -5.08 6.81
C ALA A 197 30.46 -5.12 5.27
N GLN A 198 30.98 -6.19 4.64
CA GLN A 198 30.97 -6.44 3.20
C GLN A 198 29.82 -7.35 2.77
N ASP A 199 28.83 -7.57 3.65
CA ASP A 199 27.70 -8.49 3.46
C ASP A 199 28.10 -9.96 3.23
N LYS A 200 29.33 -10.35 3.60
CA LYS A 200 29.75 -11.75 3.55
C LYS A 200 29.23 -12.49 4.77
N GLU A 201 28.68 -13.68 4.54
CA GLU A 201 28.23 -14.59 5.61
C GLU A 201 29.43 -15.07 6.44
N ILE A 202 29.40 -14.80 7.75
CA ILE A 202 30.49 -15.13 8.70
C ILE A 202 30.07 -16.15 9.78
N ALA A 203 28.77 -16.31 10.01
CA ALA A 203 28.24 -17.32 10.90
C ALA A 203 26.80 -17.67 10.51
N THR A 204 26.37 -18.89 10.79
CA THR A 204 24.98 -19.33 10.56
C THR A 204 24.46 -20.10 11.77
N ALA A 205 23.19 -19.90 12.11
CA ALA A 205 22.51 -20.55 13.21
C ALA A 205 21.08 -20.97 12.81
N PRO A 206 20.56 -22.10 13.30
CA PRO A 206 19.16 -22.45 13.11
C PRO A 206 18.25 -21.54 13.93
N LEU A 207 17.09 -21.17 13.37
CA LEU A 207 16.01 -20.56 14.13
C LEU A 207 15.16 -21.65 14.78
N VAL A 208 14.98 -21.57 16.09
CA VAL A 208 14.23 -22.54 16.89
C VAL A 208 12.99 -21.85 17.45
N ILE A 209 11.83 -22.50 17.38
CA ILE A 209 10.58 -21.96 17.95
C ILE A 209 10.79 -21.69 19.45
N GLY A 210 10.56 -20.45 19.85
CA GLY A 210 10.66 -19.99 21.22
C GLY A 210 9.51 -20.50 22.09
N LYS A 211 9.58 -20.22 23.40
CA LYS A 211 8.62 -20.72 24.40
C LYS A 211 7.17 -20.30 24.10
N ASN A 212 6.97 -19.10 23.57
CA ASN A 212 5.65 -18.50 23.36
C ASN A 212 4.96 -18.97 22.06
N SER A 213 5.57 -19.91 21.32
CA SER A 213 5.06 -20.50 20.06
C SER A 213 4.78 -19.53 18.91
N SER A 214 4.92 -18.21 19.09
CA SER A 214 4.82 -17.15 18.08
C SER A 214 6.17 -16.47 17.78
N THR A 215 7.26 -16.99 18.34
CA THR A 215 8.61 -16.49 18.11
C THR A 215 9.54 -17.59 17.64
N MET A 216 10.59 -17.21 16.93
CA MET A 216 11.78 -18.04 16.74
C MET A 216 13.01 -17.31 17.27
N GLU A 217 13.94 -18.06 17.83
CA GLU A 217 15.16 -17.55 18.43
C GLU A 217 16.37 -18.26 17.84
N ALA A 218 17.46 -17.53 17.66
CA ALA A 218 18.74 -18.06 17.22
C ALA A 218 19.86 -17.50 18.12
N LYS A 219 20.74 -18.40 18.55
CA LYS A 219 21.95 -18.05 19.30
C LYS A 219 23.06 -17.66 18.33
N VAL A 220 23.60 -16.47 18.50
CA VAL A 220 24.70 -15.95 17.71
C VAL A 220 26.02 -16.24 18.44
N PRO A 221 27.04 -16.81 17.75
CA PRO A 221 28.35 -16.99 18.35
C PRO A 221 28.94 -15.66 18.84
N ALA A 222 29.57 -15.64 20.01
CA ALA A 222 30.12 -14.41 20.59
C ALA A 222 31.07 -13.64 19.64
N ALA A 223 31.85 -14.36 18.83
CA ALA A 223 32.75 -13.78 17.83
C ALA A 223 32.03 -13.04 16.68
N ALA A 224 30.73 -13.28 16.50
CA ALA A 224 29.88 -12.69 15.46
C ALA A 224 28.73 -11.86 16.03
N ALA A 225 28.68 -11.63 17.35
CA ALA A 225 27.57 -10.96 18.04
C ALA A 225 27.78 -9.45 18.24
N ALA A 226 28.87 -8.89 17.70
CA ALA A 226 29.22 -7.49 17.84
C ALA A 226 28.24 -6.56 17.11
N LEU A 227 28.04 -5.37 17.66
CA LEU A 227 27.28 -4.29 17.01
C LEU A 227 28.19 -3.49 16.06
N PRO A 228 27.68 -2.96 14.93
CA PRO A 228 26.34 -3.22 14.41
C PRO A 228 26.19 -4.67 13.94
N LEU A 229 25.13 -5.34 14.39
CA LEU A 229 24.86 -6.73 14.04
C LEU A 229 24.06 -6.76 12.73
N ARG A 230 24.64 -7.32 11.68
CA ARG A 230 23.92 -7.58 10.42
C ARG A 230 23.52 -9.03 10.33
N ALA A 231 22.24 -9.25 10.04
CA ALA A 231 21.64 -10.57 10.04
C ALA A 231 20.67 -10.73 8.86
N THR A 232 20.84 -11.77 8.06
CA THR A 232 19.79 -12.25 7.16
C THR A 232 19.05 -13.40 7.82
N VAL A 233 17.76 -13.24 8.05
CA VAL A 233 16.85 -14.33 8.36
C VAL A 233 16.29 -14.87 7.05
N LYS A 234 16.57 -16.13 6.72
CA LYS A 234 15.98 -16.84 5.57
C LYS A 234 14.81 -17.68 6.07
N MET A 235 13.58 -17.29 5.75
CA MET A 235 12.34 -17.97 6.17
C MET A 235 11.67 -18.75 5.05
N LYS A 236 11.09 -19.90 5.37
CA LYS A 236 10.10 -20.59 4.53
C LYS A 236 8.76 -20.57 5.28
N PHE A 237 7.74 -19.92 4.73
CA PHE A 237 6.40 -19.81 5.34
C PHE A 237 5.48 -20.98 4.97
N GLY A 238 6.01 -22.21 5.07
CA GLY A 238 5.29 -23.43 4.72
C GLY A 238 6.23 -24.47 4.08
N ALA A 239 5.82 -25.74 4.12
CA ALA A 239 6.66 -26.85 3.68
C ALA A 239 7.07 -26.75 2.20
N SER A 240 6.17 -26.27 1.34
CA SER A 240 6.38 -26.08 -0.10
C SER A 240 6.78 -24.65 -0.49
N ALA A 241 6.88 -23.73 0.46
CA ALA A 241 7.20 -22.33 0.18
C ALA A 241 8.69 -22.17 -0.18
N ALA A 242 9.00 -21.23 -1.07
CA ALA A 242 10.38 -20.80 -1.31
C ALA A 242 10.94 -20.08 -0.07
N ALA A 243 12.26 -20.12 0.09
CA ALA A 243 12.92 -19.35 1.15
C ALA A 243 12.99 -17.87 0.75
N GLN A 244 12.52 -16.99 1.63
CA GLN A 244 12.61 -15.54 1.50
C GLN A 244 13.65 -14.99 2.49
N PRO A 245 14.59 -14.13 2.03
CA PRO A 245 15.50 -13.41 2.91
C PRO A 245 14.82 -12.17 3.51
N PHE A 246 15.17 -11.87 4.76
CA PHE A 246 14.85 -10.66 5.48
C PHE A 246 16.12 -10.17 6.18
N ASP A 247 16.53 -8.96 5.86
CA ASP A 247 17.81 -8.40 6.26
C ASP A 247 17.63 -7.37 7.37
N PHE A 248 18.25 -7.63 8.51
CA PHE A 248 18.19 -6.81 9.71
C PHE A 248 19.57 -6.21 9.99
N GLN A 249 19.60 -4.95 10.43
CA GLN A 249 20.80 -4.36 11.02
C GLN A 249 20.48 -3.73 12.38
N PHE A 250 21.10 -4.23 13.44
CA PHE A 250 20.94 -3.70 14.78
C PHE A 250 22.17 -2.87 15.14
N ASN A 251 22.02 -1.56 15.27
CA ASN A 251 23.10 -0.66 15.69
C ASN A 251 23.20 -0.58 17.23
N GLU A 252 22.15 -1.00 17.93
CA GLU A 252 22.06 -1.13 19.38
C GLU A 252 21.22 -2.34 19.78
N LEU A 253 21.19 -2.70 21.06
CA LEU A 253 20.28 -3.73 21.57
C LEU A 253 18.84 -3.21 21.54
N THR A 254 17.92 -4.01 20.99
CA THR A 254 16.50 -3.64 20.88
C THR A 254 15.83 -3.69 22.25
N LYS A 255 14.91 -2.74 22.51
CA LYS A 255 14.14 -2.67 23.75
C LYS A 255 12.72 -3.12 23.48
N ASP A 256 12.28 -4.16 24.17
CA ASP A 256 10.91 -4.66 24.04
C ASP A 256 9.92 -3.62 24.57
N THR A 257 9.20 -2.98 23.65
CA THR A 257 8.18 -1.96 23.94
C THR A 257 6.92 -2.54 24.58
N THR A 258 6.78 -3.87 24.65
CA THR A 258 5.69 -4.56 25.37
C THR A 258 6.05 -4.96 26.80
N ALA A 259 7.32 -4.86 27.20
CA ALA A 259 7.78 -5.28 28.53
C ALA A 259 7.13 -4.41 29.63
N GLY A 260 6.11 -4.96 30.29
CA GLY A 260 5.28 -4.27 31.29
C GLY A 260 3.79 -4.20 30.96
N VAL A 261 3.40 -4.58 29.74
CA VAL A 261 2.01 -4.70 29.31
C VAL A 261 1.64 -6.18 29.30
N ALA A 262 0.78 -6.62 30.23
CA ALA A 262 0.34 -8.00 30.28
C ALA A 262 -0.45 -8.36 29.00
N ILE A 263 0.08 -9.29 28.19
CA ILE A 263 -0.61 -9.84 27.03
C ILE A 263 -1.60 -10.90 27.54
N GLY A 264 -2.86 -10.50 27.72
CA GLY A 264 -3.99 -11.38 28.02
C GLY A 264 -5.28 -10.79 27.44
N PRO A 265 -6.29 -11.61 27.09
CA PRO A 265 -7.50 -11.11 26.43
C PRO A 265 -8.49 -10.60 27.47
N THR A 266 -8.28 -9.42 28.08
CA THR A 266 -9.36 -8.61 28.66
C THR A 266 -8.88 -7.24 29.12
N SER A 267 -9.62 -6.21 28.67
CA SER A 267 -9.87 -4.91 29.31
C SER A 267 -8.73 -4.26 30.12
N THR A 268 -8.12 -3.23 29.55
CA THR A 268 -7.28 -2.29 30.31
C THR A 268 -8.12 -1.53 31.35
N PRO A 269 -7.58 -1.26 32.56
CA PRO A 269 -8.28 -0.57 33.64
C PRO A 269 -8.48 0.92 33.33
N ARG A 270 -9.60 1.46 33.84
CA ARG A 270 -9.95 2.89 33.80
C ARG A 270 -8.89 3.75 34.50
N PRO A 271 -8.30 4.77 33.85
CA PRO A 271 -7.48 5.76 34.53
C PRO A 271 -8.35 6.63 35.43
N THR A 272 -8.06 6.62 36.73
CA THR A 272 -8.55 7.59 37.71
C THR A 272 -7.69 8.85 37.70
N ALA A 273 -8.36 9.99 37.89
CA ALA A 273 -7.85 11.36 38.09
C ALA A 273 -7.45 12.15 36.82
N ALA A 274 -8.29 13.14 36.50
CA ALA A 274 -8.06 14.17 35.49
C ALA A 274 -7.16 15.30 36.03
N PRO A 275 -6.24 15.86 35.22
CA PRO A 275 -5.53 17.10 35.55
C PRO A 275 -6.43 18.33 35.33
N VAL A 276 -6.33 19.29 36.25
CA VAL A 276 -7.07 20.55 36.32
C VAL A 276 -6.62 21.50 35.20
N ALA A 277 -7.59 22.07 34.46
CA ALA A 277 -7.37 23.09 33.44
C ALA A 277 -7.03 24.47 34.06
N PRO A 278 -6.09 25.25 33.47
CA PRO A 278 -5.85 26.63 33.89
C PRO A 278 -6.91 27.60 33.35
N LYS A 279 -7.21 28.60 34.19
CA LYS A 279 -8.30 29.59 34.09
C LYS A 279 -8.06 30.65 33.00
N PRO A 280 -9.11 31.12 32.28
CA PRO A 280 -8.98 32.15 31.25
C PRO A 280 -8.96 33.58 31.83
N ALA A 281 -8.22 34.47 31.18
CA ALA A 281 -8.16 35.92 31.46
C ALA A 281 -9.28 36.69 30.72
N PRO A 282 -9.71 37.88 31.21
CA PRO A 282 -10.98 38.49 30.84
C PRO A 282 -10.91 39.46 29.63
N ALA A 283 -12.07 39.57 28.97
CA ALA A 283 -12.35 40.36 27.77
C ALA A 283 -12.43 41.88 28.01
N THR A 284 -12.16 42.64 26.95
CA THR A 284 -12.61 44.04 26.79
C THR A 284 -13.43 44.20 25.52
N THR A 285 -14.46 45.03 25.63
CA THR A 285 -15.61 45.24 24.76
C THR A 285 -15.45 46.46 23.84
N ALA A 286 -16.02 46.40 22.62
CA ALA A 286 -16.73 47.46 21.88
C ALA A 286 -16.70 47.12 20.37
N ALA A 287 -17.63 47.43 19.49
CA ALA A 287 -19.04 47.84 19.49
C ALA A 287 -19.47 47.74 17.99
N ALA A 288 -20.72 47.37 17.71
CA ALA A 288 -21.29 47.41 16.35
C ALA A 288 -21.76 48.84 16.00
N PRO A 289 -21.97 49.17 14.70
CA PRO A 289 -23.33 49.01 14.15
C PRO A 289 -23.41 48.54 12.68
N ALA A 290 -24.62 48.11 12.30
CA ALA A 290 -25.09 47.69 10.96
C ALA A 290 -25.83 48.84 10.24
N PRO A 291 -26.55 48.67 9.09
CA PRO A 291 -26.44 47.78 7.91
C PRO A 291 -26.55 48.53 6.55
N ALA A 292 -26.49 47.77 5.43
CA ALA A 292 -27.44 47.81 4.28
C ALA A 292 -26.87 48.01 2.84
N ALA A 293 -27.24 47.04 1.99
CA ALA A 293 -27.86 47.14 0.66
C ALA A 293 -27.05 47.22 -0.67
N SER A 294 -27.45 46.28 -1.56
CA SER A 294 -27.70 46.37 -3.02
C SER A 294 -26.55 46.33 -4.05
N THR A 295 -26.56 45.21 -4.80
CA THR A 295 -26.25 45.00 -6.24
C THR A 295 -26.87 46.06 -7.17
N PRO A 296 -26.32 46.33 -8.38
CA PRO A 296 -26.60 45.47 -9.55
C PRO A 296 -25.56 45.38 -10.71
N ALA A 297 -25.72 44.29 -11.46
CA ALA A 297 -25.68 44.13 -12.94
C ALA A 297 -24.43 44.45 -13.80
N ALA A 298 -24.14 43.48 -14.67
CA ALA A 298 -23.25 43.51 -15.83
C ALA A 298 -23.77 44.40 -16.99
N PRO A 299 -22.93 44.59 -18.03
CA PRO A 299 -23.39 44.23 -19.37
C PRO A 299 -22.35 43.47 -20.22
N ALA A 300 -22.86 42.80 -21.25
CA ALA A 300 -22.15 42.03 -22.27
C ALA A 300 -22.08 42.78 -23.63
N ALA A 301 -21.10 42.43 -24.48
CA ALA A 301 -21.16 42.26 -25.97
C ALA A 301 -19.76 42.47 -26.61
N GLN A 302 -19.13 41.42 -27.18
CA GLN A 302 -18.99 41.08 -28.64
C GLN A 302 -17.61 41.49 -29.23
N PRO A 303 -17.16 41.01 -30.43
CA PRO A 303 -17.47 39.83 -31.24
C PRO A 303 -16.20 39.02 -31.69
N SER A 304 -16.37 38.20 -32.73
CA SER A 304 -15.62 37.05 -33.23
C SER A 304 -14.44 37.27 -34.23
N GLN A 305 -13.54 36.27 -34.24
CA GLN A 305 -12.75 35.69 -35.35
C GLN A 305 -11.54 36.41 -35.97
N ALA A 306 -10.37 35.75 -35.91
CA ALA A 306 -9.49 35.52 -37.06
C ALA A 306 -8.60 34.28 -36.81
N ALA A 307 -8.63 33.35 -37.77
CA ALA A 307 -7.88 32.10 -37.78
C ALA A 307 -6.43 32.34 -38.25
N GLN A 308 -5.44 31.76 -37.56
CA GLN A 308 -4.12 31.47 -38.13
C GLN A 308 -3.64 30.09 -37.68
N SER A 309 -3.43 29.25 -38.69
CA SER A 309 -2.99 27.86 -38.64
C SER A 309 -1.51 27.76 -38.28
N ASN A 310 -1.21 27.08 -37.16
CA ASN A 310 0.09 26.48 -36.89
C ASN A 310 -0.17 25.03 -36.45
N GLN A 311 0.20 24.06 -37.29
CA GLN A 311 0.14 22.65 -36.93
C GLN A 311 1.21 22.35 -35.88
N ALA A 312 0.78 22.26 -34.63
CA ALA A 312 1.58 21.74 -33.52
C ALA A 312 1.67 20.22 -33.60
N ALA A 313 2.81 19.67 -33.18
CA ALA A 313 3.00 18.24 -32.96
C ALA A 313 1.86 17.67 -32.08
N PRO A 314 1.42 16.42 -32.27
CA PRO A 314 0.28 15.88 -31.54
C PRO A 314 0.52 15.97 -30.04
N GLN A 315 -0.24 16.84 -29.37
CA GLN A 315 -0.29 16.91 -27.92
C GLN A 315 -0.86 15.58 -27.43
N TYR A 316 -0.09 14.87 -26.61
CA TYR A 316 -0.60 13.74 -25.86
C TYR A 316 -1.66 14.26 -24.88
N GLN A 317 -2.93 14.01 -25.20
CA GLN A 317 -4.05 14.15 -24.28
C GLN A 317 -4.19 12.82 -23.54
N PRO A 318 -3.92 12.77 -22.22
CA PRO A 318 -4.28 11.58 -21.46
C PRO A 318 -5.79 11.36 -21.61
N PRO A 319 -6.26 10.10 -21.73
CA PRO A 319 -7.69 9.83 -21.71
C PRO A 319 -8.27 10.44 -20.43
N ALA A 320 -9.45 11.05 -20.52
CA ALA A 320 -10.17 11.51 -19.35
C ALA A 320 -10.30 10.32 -18.38
N GLY A 321 -9.62 10.42 -17.23
CA GLY A 321 -9.79 9.45 -16.16
C GLY A 321 -11.27 9.41 -15.77
N PRO A 322 -11.82 8.24 -15.37
CA PRO A 322 -13.17 8.19 -14.86
C PRO A 322 -13.31 9.18 -13.70
N ALA A 323 -14.41 9.94 -13.67
CA ALA A 323 -14.67 11.00 -12.70
C ALA A 323 -14.92 10.49 -11.26
N ASP A 324 -14.62 9.22 -10.94
CA ASP A 324 -15.01 8.56 -9.68
C ASP A 324 -13.88 8.25 -8.69
N LEU A 325 -12.64 8.68 -8.95
CA LEU A 325 -11.50 8.47 -8.04
C LEU A 325 -11.56 9.31 -6.73
N GLY A 326 -12.72 9.83 -6.35
CA GLY A 326 -12.84 10.94 -5.40
C GLY A 326 -13.53 10.65 -4.07
N SER A 327 -14.04 9.46 -3.77
CA SER A 327 -15.02 9.35 -2.66
C SER A 327 -14.94 8.14 -1.72
N GLY A 328 -13.79 7.47 -1.65
CA GLY A 328 -13.43 6.83 -0.38
C GLY A 328 -12.90 7.90 0.57
N GLU A 329 -13.31 7.90 1.85
CA GLU A 329 -12.58 8.66 2.86
C GLU A 329 -11.17 8.07 2.95
N ILE A 330 -10.24 8.70 2.23
CA ILE A 330 -8.82 8.36 2.20
C ILE A 330 -8.34 8.47 3.65
N ALA A 331 -7.80 7.38 4.20
CA ALA A 331 -7.15 7.43 5.51
C ALA A 331 -6.23 8.67 5.54
N PRO A 332 -6.31 9.52 6.58
CA PRO A 332 -5.48 10.71 6.61
C PRO A 332 -4.03 10.28 6.47
N MET A 333 -3.41 10.75 5.40
CA MET A 333 -2.02 10.50 5.09
C MET A 333 -1.17 10.75 6.35
N PRO A 334 -0.28 9.82 6.76
CA PRO A 334 0.55 10.00 7.95
C PRO A 334 1.20 11.39 7.91
N PRO A 335 1.27 12.16 9.01
CA PRO A 335 1.74 13.54 8.98
C PRO A 335 3.14 13.69 8.35
N ALA A 336 4.01 12.71 8.57
CA ALA A 336 5.33 12.67 7.94
C ALA A 336 5.24 12.48 6.41
N LEU A 337 4.36 11.58 5.94
CA LEU A 337 4.11 11.39 4.52
C LEU A 337 3.46 12.63 3.89
N ALA A 338 2.48 13.23 4.58
CA ALA A 338 1.85 14.48 4.16
C ALA A 338 2.87 15.62 4.04
N ALA A 339 3.80 15.72 4.98
CA ALA A 339 4.85 16.72 4.94
C ALA A 339 5.79 16.54 3.74
N VAL A 340 6.22 15.30 3.42
CA VAL A 340 7.13 15.07 2.28
C VAL A 340 6.42 15.19 0.92
N LEU A 341 5.11 14.91 0.87
CA LEU A 341 4.30 15.04 -0.34
C LEU A 341 3.75 16.46 -0.56
N ASN A 342 3.85 17.36 0.43
CA ASN A 342 3.39 18.74 0.29
C ASN A 342 4.32 19.54 -0.65
N GLU A 343 3.85 19.83 -1.85
CA GLU A 343 4.57 20.62 -2.85
C GLU A 343 4.58 22.13 -2.54
N GLU A 344 3.65 22.61 -1.72
CA GLU A 344 3.53 24.03 -1.38
C GLU A 344 4.76 24.53 -0.61
N VAL A 345 5.35 23.67 0.22
CA VAL A 345 6.54 23.97 1.03
C VAL A 345 7.86 23.85 0.26
N LEU A 346 7.84 23.32 -0.97
CA LEU A 346 9.05 23.21 -1.78
C LEU A 346 9.51 24.57 -2.33
N PRO A 347 10.83 24.78 -2.51
CA PRO A 347 11.36 25.95 -3.21
C PRO A 347 10.72 26.12 -4.59
N LYS A 348 10.51 27.37 -5.02
CA LYS A 348 9.86 27.68 -6.31
C LYS A 348 10.86 27.88 -7.45
N ASP A 349 12.14 28.07 -7.12
CA ASP A 349 13.22 28.18 -8.08
C ASP A 349 13.93 26.84 -8.30
N VAL A 350 14.45 26.64 -9.51
CA VAL A 350 15.12 25.40 -9.91
C VAL A 350 16.33 25.09 -9.03
N ALA A 351 17.11 26.10 -8.63
CA ALA A 351 18.31 25.88 -7.83
C ALA A 351 17.97 25.35 -6.43
N GLY A 352 16.93 25.91 -5.80
CA GLY A 352 16.37 25.43 -4.54
C GLY A 352 15.83 24.00 -4.65
N LEU A 353 15.10 23.69 -5.73
CA LEU A 353 14.57 22.35 -5.98
C LEU A 353 15.68 21.31 -6.18
N LEU A 354 16.75 21.62 -6.93
CA LEU A 354 17.89 20.72 -7.10
C LEU A 354 18.63 20.44 -5.78
N LYS A 355 18.74 21.45 -4.92
CA LYS A 355 19.29 21.29 -3.58
C LYS A 355 18.41 20.37 -2.73
N GLU A 356 17.10 20.57 -2.75
CA GLU A 356 16.16 19.74 -2.00
C GLU A 356 16.12 18.29 -2.52
N LEU A 357 16.20 18.09 -3.84
CA LEU A 357 16.33 16.76 -4.46
C LEU A 357 17.56 16.02 -3.92
N THR A 358 18.70 16.71 -3.87
CA THR A 358 19.96 16.15 -3.35
C THR A 358 19.85 15.83 -1.86
N ASN A 359 19.25 16.72 -1.07
CA ASN A 359 19.06 16.50 0.36
C ASN A 359 18.21 15.26 0.65
N ARG A 360 17.04 15.14 -0.02
CA ARG A 360 16.13 14.01 0.19
C ARG A 360 16.71 12.69 -0.31
N SER A 361 17.43 12.70 -1.44
CA SER A 361 18.16 11.52 -1.90
C SER A 361 19.29 11.12 -0.95
N GLY A 362 19.99 12.10 -0.36
CA GLY A 362 21.07 11.84 0.61
C GLY A 362 20.57 11.20 1.91
N GLU A 363 19.31 11.43 2.28
CA GLU A 363 18.68 10.76 3.42
C GLU A 363 18.47 9.25 3.16
N ILE A 364 18.16 8.87 1.90
CA ILE A 364 18.12 7.46 1.50
C ILE A 364 19.51 6.83 1.69
N ASP A 365 20.58 7.51 1.29
CA ASP A 365 21.96 7.03 1.50
C ASP A 365 22.27 6.81 2.98
N ARG A 366 21.80 7.72 3.85
CA ARG A 366 21.99 7.64 5.30
C ARG A 366 21.33 6.38 5.86
N LEU A 367 20.05 6.17 5.54
CA LEU A 367 19.28 5.01 5.99
C LEU A 367 19.88 3.69 5.49
N MET A 368 20.37 3.66 4.25
CA MET A 368 21.04 2.48 3.69
C MET A 368 22.33 2.10 4.43
N ARG A 369 23.11 3.09 4.87
CA ARG A 369 24.32 2.87 5.70
C ARG A 369 23.99 2.42 7.11
N GLU A 370 22.96 3.00 7.70
CA GLU A 370 22.46 2.63 9.03
C GLU A 370 21.74 1.27 9.03
N GLY A 371 21.42 0.74 7.84
CA GLY A 371 20.74 -0.52 7.65
C GLY A 371 19.24 -0.45 7.97
N SER A 372 18.68 0.76 8.07
CA SER A 372 17.26 1.04 8.25
C SER A 372 16.50 0.91 6.93
N ILE A 373 16.63 -0.25 6.28
CA ILE A 373 16.13 -0.47 4.92
C ILE A 373 14.60 -0.41 4.81
N GLY A 374 13.88 -0.63 5.92
CA GLY A 374 12.43 -0.47 5.98
C GLY A 374 11.97 0.99 6.01
N GLU A 375 12.87 1.94 6.31
CA GLU A 375 12.53 3.36 6.46
C GLU A 375 12.79 4.20 5.20
N VAL A 376 13.40 3.59 4.17
CA VAL A 376 13.82 4.30 2.94
C VAL A 376 12.65 4.85 2.13
N TRP A 377 11.45 4.31 2.34
CA TRP A 377 10.23 4.67 1.61
C TRP A 377 9.87 6.15 1.74
N LEU A 378 9.98 6.71 2.96
CA LEU A 378 9.55 8.07 3.24
C LEU A 378 10.42 9.11 2.50
N PRO A 379 11.76 9.11 2.61
CA PRO A 379 12.60 9.99 1.82
C PRO A 379 12.55 9.67 0.31
N ALA A 380 12.30 8.42 -0.09
CA ALA A 380 12.07 8.08 -1.50
C ALA A 380 10.81 8.77 -2.06
N MET A 381 9.69 8.75 -1.32
CA MET A 381 8.46 9.46 -1.69
C MET A 381 8.67 10.97 -1.72
N GLY A 382 9.42 11.52 -0.77
CA GLY A 382 9.81 12.92 -0.80
C GLY A 382 10.68 13.28 -2.00
N THR A 383 11.63 12.43 -2.38
CA THR A 383 12.52 12.65 -3.54
C THR A 383 11.71 12.62 -4.84
N LYS A 384 10.74 11.71 -4.94
CA LYS A 384 9.76 11.65 -6.04
C LYS A 384 9.00 12.97 -6.19
N THR A 385 8.47 13.52 -5.10
CA THR A 385 7.73 14.79 -5.14
C THR A 385 8.57 15.92 -5.71
N VAL A 386 9.82 16.07 -5.28
CA VAL A 386 10.72 17.11 -5.81
C VAL A 386 11.01 16.89 -7.30
N ALA A 387 11.21 15.64 -7.71
CA ALA A 387 11.46 15.31 -9.12
C ALA A 387 10.27 15.64 -10.03
N LEU A 388 9.04 15.44 -9.55
CA LEU A 388 7.82 15.82 -10.27
C LEU A 388 7.69 17.33 -10.42
N VAL A 389 7.91 18.10 -9.34
CA VAL A 389 7.93 19.57 -9.43
C VAL A 389 9.03 20.04 -10.38
N LEU A 390 10.24 19.46 -10.32
CA LEU A 390 11.29 19.74 -11.31
C LEU A 390 10.86 19.40 -12.74
N GLU A 391 10.07 18.36 -12.99
CA GLU A 391 9.58 18.05 -14.34
C GLU A 391 8.69 19.18 -14.90
N GLU A 392 7.88 19.83 -14.06
CA GLU A 392 7.05 20.97 -14.47
C GLU A 392 7.87 22.17 -14.95
N HIS A 393 9.06 22.36 -14.38
CA HIS A 393 10.00 23.41 -14.80
C HIS A 393 10.74 23.11 -16.12
N ALA A 394 10.63 21.89 -16.66
CA ALA A 394 11.42 21.45 -17.81
C ALA A 394 11.07 22.20 -19.10
N GLY A 395 9.93 22.91 -19.14
CA GLY A 395 9.55 23.80 -20.24
C GLY A 395 10.61 24.87 -20.54
N SER A 396 11.32 25.34 -19.51
CA SER A 396 12.40 26.34 -19.63
C SER A 396 13.69 25.82 -20.27
N LEU A 397 13.86 24.51 -20.38
CA LEU A 397 15.07 23.88 -20.90
C LEU A 397 15.05 23.77 -22.44
N PRO A 398 16.22 23.76 -23.09
CA PRO A 398 16.36 23.36 -24.50
C PRO A 398 15.77 21.97 -24.74
N ALA A 399 15.25 21.69 -25.94
CA ALA A 399 14.49 20.47 -26.24
C ALA A 399 15.21 19.17 -25.84
N ALA A 400 16.52 19.06 -26.11
CA ALA A 400 17.32 17.89 -25.73
C ALA A 400 17.44 17.73 -24.21
N ARG A 401 17.65 18.83 -23.47
CA ARG A 401 17.73 18.85 -22.01
C ARG A 401 16.38 18.58 -21.35
N ARG A 402 15.30 19.12 -21.91
CA ARG A 402 13.93 18.83 -21.48
C ARG A 402 13.63 17.34 -21.54
N ALA A 403 13.95 16.69 -22.65
CA ALA A 403 13.75 15.24 -22.80
C ALA A 403 14.56 14.43 -21.77
N GLN A 404 15.80 14.85 -21.49
CA GLN A 404 16.64 14.25 -20.46
C GLN A 404 16.03 14.41 -19.06
N ALA A 405 15.58 15.63 -18.71
CA ALA A 405 14.96 15.93 -17.43
C ALA A 405 13.68 15.10 -17.21
N THR A 406 12.78 15.06 -18.19
CA THR A 406 11.55 14.24 -18.15
C THR A 406 11.86 12.75 -17.97
N LEU A 407 12.84 12.21 -18.69
CA LEU A 407 13.21 10.81 -18.54
C LEU A 407 13.80 10.52 -17.15
N ALA A 408 14.65 11.40 -16.65
CA ALA A 408 15.27 11.25 -15.33
C ALA A 408 14.23 11.34 -14.20
N ALA A 409 13.30 12.29 -14.26
CA ALA A 409 12.20 12.41 -13.29
C ALA A 409 11.35 11.12 -13.22
N LYS A 410 11.00 10.54 -14.38
CA LYS A 410 10.28 9.25 -14.44
C LYS A 410 11.06 8.09 -13.82
N ARG A 411 12.40 8.07 -13.99
CA ARG A 411 13.26 7.07 -13.36
C ARG A 411 13.35 7.25 -11.85
N VAL A 412 13.37 8.50 -11.34
CA VAL A 412 13.26 8.78 -9.91
C VAL A 412 11.93 8.23 -9.36
N VAL A 413 10.81 8.50 -10.04
CA VAL A 413 9.48 8.01 -9.64
C VAL A 413 9.46 6.49 -9.57
N ALA A 414 9.92 5.80 -10.61
CA ALA A 414 9.95 4.34 -10.64
C ALA A 414 10.82 3.74 -9.53
N ALA A 415 12.02 4.28 -9.33
CA ALA A 415 12.93 3.80 -8.29
C ALA A 415 12.41 4.09 -6.87
N ALA A 416 11.68 5.19 -6.67
CA ALA A 416 11.05 5.49 -5.38
C ALA A 416 9.97 4.45 -5.00
N TRP A 417 9.16 4.02 -5.96
CA TRP A 417 8.20 2.93 -5.74
C TRP A 417 8.86 1.57 -5.53
N GLU A 418 9.99 1.30 -6.19
CA GLU A 418 10.78 0.09 -5.92
C GLU A 418 11.35 0.11 -4.49
N LEU A 419 11.88 1.25 -4.03
CA LEU A 419 12.41 1.40 -2.67
C LEU A 419 11.33 1.20 -1.59
N ASP A 420 10.14 1.76 -1.80
CA ASP A 420 8.97 1.56 -0.95
C ASP A 420 8.63 0.06 -0.81
N GLY A 421 8.33 -0.60 -1.92
CA GLY A 421 7.94 -2.01 -1.90
C GLY A 421 9.07 -2.97 -1.46
N TYR A 422 10.33 -2.69 -1.79
CA TYR A 422 11.44 -3.54 -1.35
C TYR A 422 11.86 -3.31 0.10
N GLY A 423 11.65 -2.09 0.62
CA GLY A 423 11.84 -1.76 2.03
C GLY A 423 10.91 -2.57 2.91
N ASP A 424 9.63 -2.62 2.55
CA ASP A 424 8.62 -3.45 3.24
C ASP A 424 8.99 -4.94 3.25
N LEU A 425 9.55 -5.45 2.15
CA LEU A 425 9.94 -6.85 2.03
C LEU A 425 11.23 -7.21 2.79
N GLY A 426 11.92 -6.22 3.35
CA GLY A 426 13.17 -6.40 4.09
C GLY A 426 14.29 -7.02 3.26
N ASN A 427 14.30 -6.85 1.93
CA ASN A 427 15.30 -7.47 1.07
C ASN A 427 16.40 -6.47 0.71
N ARG A 428 17.52 -6.50 1.46
CA ARG A 428 18.58 -5.50 1.33
C ARG A 428 19.18 -5.44 -0.08
N ALA A 429 19.33 -6.58 -0.76
CA ALA A 429 19.87 -6.62 -2.11
C ALA A 429 18.97 -5.86 -3.09
N LYS A 430 17.66 -6.09 -3.05
CA LYS A 430 16.69 -5.38 -3.90
C LYS A 430 16.61 -3.89 -3.56
N VAL A 431 16.64 -3.54 -2.27
CA VAL A 431 16.67 -2.14 -1.84
C VAL A 431 17.95 -1.46 -2.34
N ALA A 432 19.11 -2.14 -2.30
CA ALA A 432 20.37 -1.60 -2.83
C ALA A 432 20.32 -1.38 -4.35
N GLU A 433 19.74 -2.31 -5.12
CA GLU A 433 19.54 -2.12 -6.57
C GLU A 433 18.64 -0.92 -6.87
N ALA A 434 17.53 -0.76 -6.14
CA ALA A 434 16.62 0.38 -6.32
C ALA A 434 17.28 1.71 -5.87
N HIS A 435 18.12 1.65 -4.83
CA HIS A 435 18.91 2.76 -4.34
C HIS A 435 19.93 3.25 -5.40
N GLU A 436 20.64 2.35 -6.06
CA GLU A 436 21.54 2.71 -7.17
C GLU A 436 20.76 3.36 -8.33
N LYS A 437 19.58 2.84 -8.66
CA LYS A 437 18.72 3.41 -9.71
C LYS A 437 18.26 4.83 -9.37
N ILE A 438 17.81 5.08 -8.14
CA ILE A 438 17.35 6.43 -7.75
C ILE A 438 18.52 7.41 -7.71
N ALA A 439 19.69 6.99 -7.20
CA ALA A 439 20.88 7.83 -7.15
C ALA A 439 21.34 8.23 -8.57
N ALA A 440 21.38 7.28 -9.49
CA ALA A 440 21.69 7.55 -10.90
C ALA A 440 20.65 8.49 -11.54
N ALA A 441 19.35 8.27 -11.28
CA ALA A 441 18.29 9.10 -11.84
C ALA A 441 18.31 10.54 -11.28
N VAL A 442 18.62 10.71 -10.00
CA VAL A 442 18.80 12.02 -9.36
C VAL A 442 20.00 12.76 -9.97
N ALA A 443 21.12 12.07 -10.18
CA ALA A 443 22.30 12.63 -10.84
C ALA A 443 22.00 13.08 -12.28
N ASP A 444 21.29 12.25 -13.04
CA ASP A 444 20.87 12.56 -14.42
C ASP A 444 19.92 13.76 -14.47
N LEU A 445 18.95 13.83 -13.54
CA LEU A 445 18.01 14.95 -13.44
C LEU A 445 18.74 16.26 -13.14
N LYS A 446 19.69 16.22 -12.21
CA LYS A 446 20.53 17.37 -11.88
C LYS A 446 21.37 17.82 -13.07
N ALA A 447 22.03 16.90 -13.76
CA ALA A 447 22.85 17.20 -14.93
C ALA A 447 22.04 17.82 -16.10
N ALA A 448 20.77 17.44 -16.24
CA ALA A 448 19.87 18.02 -17.25
C ALA A 448 19.60 19.52 -17.02
N TYR A 449 19.57 19.96 -15.76
CA TYR A 449 19.33 21.36 -15.36
C TYR A 449 20.61 22.19 -15.25
N GLU A 450 21.71 21.62 -14.74
CA GLU A 450 22.98 22.35 -14.60
C GLU A 450 23.66 22.64 -15.94
N GLY A 451 23.47 21.76 -16.93
CA GLY A 451 24.01 21.96 -18.28
C GLY A 451 23.20 22.91 -19.17
N ALA A 452 22.33 23.74 -18.58
CA ALA A 452 21.46 24.71 -19.24
C ALA A 452 21.64 26.16 -18.76
N GLN A 453 22.55 26.40 -17.80
CA GLN A 453 22.94 27.74 -17.35
C GLN A 453 23.99 28.38 -18.25
#